data_AF-A0A392Q5H0-F1
#
_entry.id   AF-A0A392Q5H0-F1
#
_cell.length_a   1.000
_cell.length_b   1.000
_cell.length_c   1.000
_cell.angle_alpha   90.00
_cell.angle_beta   90.00
_cell.angle_gamma   90.00
#
_symmetry.space_group_name_H-M   'P 1'
#
loop_
_entity.id
_entity.type
_entity.pdbx_description
1 polymer ?
#
loop_
_entity_poly.entity_id
_entity_poly.type
_entity_poly.pdbx_seq_one_letter_code
_entity_poly.pdbx_strand_id
1 'polypeptide(L)' 'ECSCGGKLTKGLCVKPIKGNAVLFWSMGLDGQSDPDSVHGGCPVLAGEKWSATKWMRQSVHV' A
#
# COMPACT_ATOMS: atom_id res chain seq x y z
N GLU A 1 -6.94 13.63 -6.08
CA GLU A 1 -6.18 13.02 -7.20
C GLU A 1 -4.71 13.01 -6.84
N CYS A 2 -3.96 12.00 -7.27
CA CYS A 2 -2.54 11.87 -6.95
C CYS A 2 -1.74 11.36 -8.15
N SER A 3 -0.42 11.55 -8.12
CA SER A 3 0.49 11.12 -9.19
C SER A 3 1.08 9.73 -8.89
N CYS A 4 0.88 8.80 -9.81
CA CYS A 4 1.31 7.41 -9.75
C CYS A 4 1.97 7.02 -11.07
N GLY A 5 3.29 6.76 -11.06
CA GLY A 5 4.02 6.33 -12.26
C GLY A 5 3.86 7.29 -13.44
N GLY A 6 3.83 8.60 -13.17
CA GLY A 6 3.70 9.64 -14.20
C GLY A 6 2.27 9.88 -14.69
N LYS A 7 1.28 9.15 -14.16
CA LYS A 7 -0.15 9.33 -14.49
C LYS A 7 -0.92 9.89 -13.29
N LEU A 8 -1.90 10.73 -13.57
CA LEU A 8 -2.89 11.15 -12.58
C LEU A 8 -3.86 10.00 -12.34
N THR A 9 -4.05 9.65 -11.06
CA THR A 9 -5.01 8.61 -10.64
C THR A 9 -5.91 9.15 -9.54
N LYS A 10 -7.12 8.58 -9.44
CA LYS A 10 -8.01 8.80 -8.29
C LYS A 10 -7.54 7.97 -7.10
N GLY A 11 -7.81 8.46 -5.90
CA GLY A 11 -7.38 7.86 -4.64
C GLY A 11 -6.18 8.56 -3.99
N LEU A 12 -5.47 7.81 -3.14
CA LEU A 12 -4.33 8.26 -2.35
C LEU A 12 -3.03 7.61 -2.87
N CYS A 13 -1.97 8.41 -2.98
CA CYS A 13 -0.64 7.93 -3.36
C CYS A 13 0.36 8.33 -2.29
N VAL A 14 1.22 7.39 -1.88
CA VAL A 14 2.31 7.64 -0.93
C VAL A 14 3.63 7.53 -1.68
N LYS A 15 4.43 8.60 -1.68
CA LYS A 15 5.76 8.59 -2.30
C LYS A 15 6.72 7.73 -1.47
N PRO A 16 7.53 6.86 -2.09
CA PRO A 16 8.52 6.07 -1.38
C PRO A 16 9.64 6.99 -0.87
N ILE A 17 9.87 6.99 0.44
CA ILE A 17 10.98 7.68 1.11
C ILE A 17 11.69 6.62 1.96
N LYS A 18 13.02 6.51 1.83
CA LYS A 18 13.80 5.51 2.56
C LYS A 18 13.57 5.67 4.07
N GLY A 19 13.17 4.58 4.73
CA GLY A 19 12.89 4.55 6.17
C GLY A 19 11.41 4.76 6.53
N ASN A 20 10.58 5.29 5.63
CA ASN A 20 9.14 5.43 5.89
C ASN A 20 8.41 4.10 5.72
N ALA A 21 7.31 3.96 6.45
CA ALA A 21 6.39 2.83 6.34
C ALA A 21 4.95 3.32 6.12
N VAL A 22 4.15 2.49 5.44
CA VAL A 22 2.69 2.67 5.33
C VAL A 22 2.05 1.47 6.02
N LEU A 23 1.18 1.75 6.98
CA LEU A 23 0.29 0.77 7.58
C LEU A 23 -1.13 1.04 7.10
N PHE A 24 -1.79 0.00 6.62
CA PHE A 24 -3.20 0.03 6.24
C PHE A 24 -3.84 -1.29 6.65
N TRP A 25 -5.17 -1.28 6.77
CA TRP A 25 -5.96 -2.46 7.10
C TRP A 25 -6.62 -2.97 5.83
N SER A 26 -6.54 -4.29 5.60
CA SER A 26 -7.26 -4.95 4.51
C SER A 26 -8.64 -5.45 4.93
N MET A 27 -9.01 -5.27 6.20
CA MET A 27 -10.23 -5.79 6.80
C MET A 27 -10.79 -4.78 7.79
N GLY A 28 -12.12 -4.69 7.87
CA GLY A 28 -12.83 -3.90 8.87
C GLY A 28 -12.76 -4.52 10.27
N LEU A 29 -13.32 -3.80 11.25
CA LEU A 29 -13.42 -4.28 12.63
C LEU A 29 -14.33 -5.51 12.78
N ASP A 30 -15.22 -5.72 11.80
CA ASP A 30 -16.08 -6.90 11.65
C ASP A 30 -15.37 -8.10 11.01
N GLY A 31 -14.10 -7.94 10.62
CA GLY A 31 -13.33 -8.97 9.94
C GLY A 31 -13.76 -9.24 8.50
N GLN A 32 -14.55 -8.37 7.88
CA GLN A 32 -14.82 -8.44 6.44
C GLN A 32 -13.74 -7.72 5.65
N SER A 33 -13.54 -8.12 4.39
CA SER A 33 -12.60 -7.43 3.49
C SER A 33 -13.02 -5.98 3.32
N ASP A 34 -12.06 -5.06 3.39
CA ASP A 34 -12.29 -3.63 3.17
C ASP A 34 -12.07 -3.27 1.69
N PRO A 35 -13.12 -2.94 0.91
CA PRO A 35 -12.97 -2.58 -0.51
C PRO A 35 -12.16 -1.29 -0.74
N ASP A 36 -12.11 -0.39 0.24
CA ASP A 36 -11.36 0.87 0.13
C ASP A 36 -9.85 0.65 0.33
N SER A 37 -9.45 -0.55 0.77
CA SER A 37 -8.05 -0.93 1.01
C SER A 37 -7.29 -1.41 -0.23
N VAL A 38 -7.94 -1.44 -1.41
CA VAL A 38 -7.29 -1.86 -2.66
C VAL A 38 -6.10 -0.95 -2.96
N HIS A 39 -4.92 -1.54 -3.09
CA HIS A 39 -3.66 -0.82 -3.22
C HIS A 39 -2.71 -1.55 -4.17
N GLY A 40 -1.70 -0.82 -4.65
CA GLY A 40 -0.70 -1.36 -5.56
C GLY A 40 0.54 -0.49 -5.64
N GLY A 41 1.57 -1.00 -6.32
CA GLY A 41 2.77 -0.27 -6.66
C GLY A 41 2.66 0.39 -8.02
N CYS A 42 2.85 1.71 -8.09
CA CYS A 42 3.01 2.42 -9.36
C CYS A 42 4.31 1.99 -10.08
N PRO A 43 4.35 2.05 -11.43
CA PRO A 43 5.59 1.87 -12.19
C PRO A 43 6.71 2.81 -11.71
N VAL A 44 7.93 2.28 -11.60
CA VAL A 44 9.13 3.07 -11.33
C VAL A 44 9.57 3.74 -12.63
N LEU A 45 9.64 5.07 -12.64
CA LEU A 45 10.01 5.83 -13.83
C LEU A 45 11.52 5.98 -14.03
N ALA A 46 12.29 5.94 -12.94
CA ALA A 46 13.74 6.04 -12.96
C ALA A 46 14.34 5.37 -11.71
N GLY A 47 15.50 4.72 -11.88
CA GLY A 47 16.18 4.00 -10.80
C GLY A 47 15.44 2.72 -10.39
N GLU A 48 15.51 2.39 -9.11
CA GLU A 48 14.90 1.20 -8.52
C GLU A 48 14.11 1.54 -7.26
N LYS A 49 13.08 0.75 -6.97
CA LYS A 49 12.30 0.83 -5.73
C LYS A 49 12.41 -0.49 -4.98
N TRP A 50 12.90 -0.43 -3.75
CA TRP A 50 12.98 -1.56 -2.83
C TRP A 50 11.99 -1.35 -1.67
N SER A 51 11.28 -2.41 -1.30
CA SER A 51 10.34 -2.40 -0.17
C SER A 51 10.32 -3.75 0.55
N ALA A 52 10.04 -3.73 1.84
CA ALA A 52 9.76 -4.92 2.63
C ALA A 52 8.30 -4.90 3.08
N THR A 53 7.60 -6.01 2.93
CA THR A 53 6.18 -6.12 3.29
C THR A 53 6.02 -7.09 4.45
N LYS A 54 5.40 -6.64 5.54
CA LYS A 54 5.00 -7.51 6.65
C LYS A 54 3.49 -7.67 6.67
N TRP A 55 3.04 -8.90 6.55
CA TRP A 55 1.62 -9.25 6.64
C TRP A 55 1.31 -9.61 8.08
N MET A 56 0.30 -8.97 8.66
CA MET A 56 -0.17 -9.22 10.01
C MET A 56 -1.50 -9.95 9.93
N ARG A 57 -1.59 -11.10 10.60
CA ARG A 57 -2.79 -11.95 10.62
C ARG A 57 -3.65 -11.59 11.83
N GLN A 58 -4.95 -11.85 11.75
CA GLN A 58 -5.89 -11.67 12.86
C GLN A 58 -5.57 -12.60 14.05
N SER A 59 -5.03 -13.77 13.76
CA SER A 59 -4.60 -14.76 14.75
C SER A 59 -3.11 -15.07 14.59
N VAL A 60 -2.54 -15.64 15.65
CA VAL A 60 -1.15 -16.10 15.65
C VAL A 60 -0.95 -17.10 14.51
N HIS A 61 0.08 -16.87 13.70
CA HIS A 61 0.54 -17.86 12.75
C HIS A 61 1.33 -18.92 13.51
N VAL A 62 0.77 -20.13 13.59
CA VAL A 62 1.47 -21.34 14.03
C VAL A 62 2.07 -22.06 12.84
#